data_AF-A0A9E4I7N4-F1
#
_entry.id   AF-A0A9E4I7N4-F1
#
_cell.length_a   1.000
_cell.length_b   1.000
_cell.length_c   1.000
_cell.angle_alpha   90.00
_cell.angle_beta   90.00
_cell.angle_gamma   90.00
#
_symmetry.space_group_name_H-M   'P 1'
#
loop_
_entity.id
_entity.type
_entity.pdbx_description
1 polymer ?
#
loop_
_entity_poly.entity_id
_entity_poly.type
_entity_poly.pdbx_seq_one_letter_code
_entity_poly.pdbx_strand_id
1 'polypeptide(L)'
;MTNQLIEAEFRLPTKDVQEDIDFFIGQLGMRLDTIYPADDPAVAVLSGHGLRLRLERGAPEGPGTIRLLTDEPNKFAGGKRELIAPNGTLVEIDYINPPMFIPETEHAFVVRRLQDKAPWIIGRAGMRYRDLIPSRLGGSIIASHIRIPDGGPVPDVVHYHTVGFQLIFCYRGWVDIVYEDQGDPLRLQGGDCLIQPPEIRHRVLCASEEIEVIEIGVPAQHVTTIDHKMELPNGLNPGKEYQGQKFVHHVKGKATWTPFRLPGFTCRDTGINAGTKGVASVQVAQYSGGCTVWSTNDADIHFTFVMEGEVTLEGEGRAPHRLVAGDAFVLPPGMKTRYSDCSDNLELLEVSLPGEFETKVLK
;
A
#
# COMPACT_ATOMS: atom_id res chain seq x y z
N MET A 1 38.24 -3.93 8.35
CA MET A 1 38.44 -4.03 6.90
C MET A 1 39.26 -2.82 6.48
N THR A 2 40.37 -3.03 5.79
CA THR A 2 41.11 -1.94 5.12
C THR A 2 40.14 -1.12 4.27
N ASN A 3 40.21 0.22 4.33
CA ASN A 3 39.48 1.11 3.42
C ASN A 3 40.00 0.89 1.99
N GLN A 4 39.57 -0.19 1.34
CA GLN A 4 39.69 -0.34 -0.10
C GLN A 4 38.63 0.53 -0.73
N LEU A 5 39.06 1.46 -1.59
CA LEU A 5 38.15 2.19 -2.46
C LEU A 5 37.64 1.20 -3.51
N ILE A 6 36.34 0.91 -3.49
CA ILE A 6 35.67 0.04 -4.46
C ILE A 6 34.72 0.92 -5.27
N GLU A 7 34.98 1.04 -6.56
CA GLU A 7 34.13 1.77 -7.51
C GLU A 7 33.66 0.81 -8.61
N ALA A 8 32.40 0.94 -9.01
CA ALA A 8 31.84 0.23 -10.16
C ALA A 8 31.59 1.22 -11.30
N GLU A 9 31.67 0.75 -12.55
CA GLU A 9 31.35 1.54 -13.74
C GLU A 9 30.51 0.75 -14.73
N PHE A 10 29.59 1.43 -15.40
CA PHE A 10 28.89 0.89 -16.57
C PHE A 10 29.71 1.23 -17.81
N ARG A 11 30.29 0.21 -18.45
CA ARG A 11 31.00 0.36 -19.72
C ARG A 11 30.02 0.36 -20.89
N LEU A 12 30.10 1.39 -21.72
CA LEU A 12 29.33 1.55 -22.95
C LEU A 12 30.28 1.61 -24.15
N PRO A 13 29.90 1.02 -25.30
CA PRO A 13 30.63 1.23 -26.54
C PRO A 13 30.56 2.70 -26.95
N THR A 14 31.53 3.16 -27.73
CA THR A 14 31.47 4.46 -28.39
C THR A 14 32.09 4.39 -29.78
N LYS A 15 31.50 5.14 -30.71
CA LYS A 15 32.07 5.36 -32.05
C LYS A 15 32.86 6.66 -32.11
N ASP A 16 32.39 7.68 -31.40
CA ASP A 16 33.05 8.97 -31.22
C ASP A 16 32.96 9.38 -29.75
N VAL A 17 34.11 9.38 -29.08
CA VAL A 17 34.21 9.67 -27.64
C VAL A 17 33.78 11.11 -27.35
N GLN A 18 34.05 12.06 -28.25
CA GLN A 18 33.76 13.46 -28.02
C GLN A 18 32.26 13.75 -28.16
N GLU A 19 31.59 13.18 -29.17
CA GLU A 19 30.14 13.33 -29.33
C GLU A 19 29.38 12.79 -28.12
N ASP A 20 29.78 11.62 -27.60
CA ASP A 20 29.18 11.06 -26.40
C ASP A 20 29.48 11.93 -25.16
N ILE A 21 30.72 12.43 -24.99
CA ILE A 21 31.05 13.37 -23.89
C ILE A 21 30.15 14.60 -23.95
N ASP A 22 30.03 15.25 -25.10
CA ASP A 22 29.23 16.45 -25.28
C ASP A 22 27.76 16.20 -24.96
N PHE A 23 27.25 15.01 -25.32
CA PHE A 23 25.91 14.57 -24.93
C PHE A 23 25.79 14.39 -23.41
N PHE A 24 26.64 13.58 -22.78
CA PHE A 24 26.51 13.25 -21.35
C PHE A 24 26.76 14.47 -20.44
N ILE A 25 27.65 15.38 -20.82
CA ILE A 25 27.88 16.63 -20.08
C ILE A 25 26.79 17.64 -20.41
N GLY A 26 26.58 17.93 -21.70
CA GLY A 26 25.71 19.02 -22.14
C GLY A 26 24.22 18.76 -21.95
N GLN A 27 23.76 17.53 -22.18
CA GLN A 27 22.34 17.17 -22.04
C GLN A 27 22.01 16.60 -20.65
N LEU A 28 22.92 15.82 -20.07
CA LEU A 28 22.67 15.10 -18.84
C LEU A 28 23.40 15.68 -17.62
N GLY A 29 24.22 16.72 -17.78
CA GLY A 29 24.89 17.41 -16.67
C GLY A 29 25.90 16.54 -15.91
N MET A 30 26.44 15.49 -16.54
CA MET A 30 27.47 14.66 -15.94
C MET A 30 28.82 15.40 -15.91
N ARG A 31 29.75 14.92 -15.07
CA ARG A 31 31.10 15.44 -14.97
C ARG A 31 32.08 14.45 -15.59
N LEU A 32 33.00 14.93 -16.44
CA LEU A 32 34.15 14.15 -16.89
C LEU A 32 35.14 13.99 -15.73
N ASP A 33 35.47 12.76 -15.36
CA ASP A 33 36.43 12.45 -14.29
C ASP A 33 37.80 12.05 -14.86
N THR A 34 37.83 11.32 -15.97
CA THR A 34 39.08 10.84 -16.58
C THR A 34 38.91 10.67 -18.09
N ILE A 35 39.95 10.94 -18.86
CA ILE A 35 39.99 10.72 -20.31
C ILE A 35 41.37 10.25 -20.72
N TYR A 36 41.47 9.24 -21.59
CA TYR A 36 42.76 8.73 -22.07
C TYR A 36 42.66 7.94 -23.38
N PRO A 37 43.79 7.80 -24.11
CA PRO A 37 45.00 8.60 -23.95
C PRO A 37 44.74 10.09 -24.26
N ALA A 38 45.60 10.99 -23.80
CA ALA A 38 45.33 12.43 -23.85
C ALA A 38 45.45 13.02 -25.27
N ASP A 39 46.16 12.33 -26.17
CA ASP A 39 46.49 12.73 -27.54
C ASP A 39 45.55 12.14 -28.61
N ASP A 40 44.93 10.99 -28.36
CA ASP A 40 43.80 10.44 -29.14
C ASP A 40 42.80 9.74 -28.19
N PRO A 41 41.89 10.49 -27.55
CA PRO A 41 40.95 9.94 -26.58
C PRO A 41 40.15 8.75 -27.14
N ALA A 42 40.38 7.59 -26.52
CA ALA A 42 39.67 6.35 -26.82
C ALA A 42 38.76 5.91 -25.65
N VAL A 43 39.02 6.41 -24.45
CA VAL A 43 38.26 6.14 -23.24
C VAL A 43 37.94 7.44 -22.51
N ALA A 44 36.70 7.57 -22.06
CA ALA A 44 36.27 8.63 -21.15
C ALA A 44 35.45 8.04 -20.00
N VAL A 45 35.70 8.53 -18.80
CA VAL A 45 34.96 8.16 -17.59
C VAL A 45 34.24 9.40 -17.07
N LEU A 46 32.94 9.30 -16.91
CA LEU A 46 32.07 10.35 -16.38
C LEU A 46 31.35 9.86 -15.13
N SER A 47 31.05 10.78 -14.21
CA SER A 47 30.14 10.51 -13.09
C SER A 47 29.06 11.57 -12.94
N GLY A 48 27.91 11.14 -12.43
CA GLY A 48 26.74 11.98 -12.21
C GLY A 48 25.54 11.13 -11.83
N HIS A 49 24.61 11.69 -11.05
CA HIS A 49 23.34 11.02 -10.70
C HIS A 49 23.51 9.65 -10.01
N GLY A 50 24.60 9.45 -9.26
CA GLY A 50 24.93 8.17 -8.63
C GLY A 50 25.46 7.08 -9.57
N LEU A 51 25.70 7.42 -10.84
CA LEU A 51 26.23 6.53 -11.87
C LEU A 51 27.63 6.97 -12.29
N ARG A 52 28.50 5.98 -12.57
CA ARG A 52 29.80 6.17 -13.20
C ARG A 52 29.79 5.42 -14.54
N LEU A 53 29.99 6.17 -15.62
CA LEU A 53 29.96 5.68 -17.00
C LEU A 53 31.36 5.65 -17.57
N ARG A 54 31.71 4.57 -18.27
CA ARG A 54 32.93 4.46 -19.06
C ARG A 54 32.58 4.28 -20.52
N LEU A 55 32.96 5.24 -21.35
CA LEU A 55 32.87 5.18 -22.80
C LEU A 55 34.18 4.61 -23.32
N GLU A 56 34.14 3.53 -24.10
CA GLU A 56 35.36 2.88 -24.62
C GLU A 56 35.22 2.49 -26.10
N ARG A 57 36.12 3.01 -26.94
CA ARG A 57 36.14 2.76 -28.39
C ARG A 57 36.43 1.28 -28.66
N GLY A 58 35.56 0.63 -29.44
CA GLY A 58 35.70 -0.79 -29.77
C GLY A 58 35.36 -1.75 -28.63
N ALA A 59 34.70 -1.28 -27.56
CA ALA A 59 34.18 -2.17 -26.54
C ALA A 59 33.23 -3.22 -27.15
N PRO A 60 33.28 -4.49 -26.70
CA PRO A 60 32.49 -5.57 -27.27
C PRO A 60 31.01 -5.56 -26.86
N GLU A 61 30.64 -4.78 -25.84
CA GLU A 61 29.25 -4.64 -25.39
C GLU A 61 28.39 -3.86 -26.39
N GLY A 62 27.10 -4.21 -26.45
CA GLY A 62 26.10 -3.40 -27.16
C GLY A 62 25.62 -2.20 -26.33
N PRO A 63 24.91 -1.25 -26.94
CA PRO A 63 24.23 -0.19 -26.19
C PRO A 63 23.17 -0.78 -25.24
N GLY A 64 23.00 -0.14 -24.08
CA GLY A 64 22.01 -0.52 -23.07
C GLY A 64 20.96 0.56 -22.83
N THR A 65 20.22 0.43 -21.74
CA THR A 65 19.28 1.46 -21.25
C THR A 65 19.76 2.02 -19.91
N ILE A 66 19.86 3.34 -19.81
CA ILE A 66 20.06 4.08 -18.56
C ILE A 66 18.72 4.72 -18.18
N ARG A 67 18.23 4.44 -16.97
CA ARG A 67 17.05 5.12 -16.43
C ARG A 67 17.47 6.13 -15.37
N LEU A 68 17.34 7.41 -15.68
CA LEU A 68 17.61 8.53 -14.79
C LEU A 68 16.32 8.97 -14.12
N LEU A 69 16.31 9.03 -12.80
CA LEU A 69 15.14 9.38 -12.02
C LEU A 69 15.36 10.72 -11.29
N THR A 70 14.44 11.65 -11.44
CA THR A 70 14.52 13.01 -10.84
C THR A 70 13.14 13.51 -10.39
N ASP A 71 13.07 14.53 -9.54
CA ASP A 71 11.81 15.12 -9.07
C ASP A 71 11.13 15.99 -10.15
N GLU A 72 11.92 16.68 -10.98
CA GLU A 72 11.43 17.57 -12.04
C GLU A 72 11.88 17.14 -13.45
N PRO A 73 11.48 15.95 -13.94
CA PRO A 73 11.96 15.41 -15.21
C PRO A 73 11.59 16.27 -16.44
N ASN A 74 10.52 17.07 -16.37
CA ASN A 74 10.17 18.02 -17.43
C ASN A 74 11.11 19.24 -17.50
N LYS A 75 11.92 19.50 -16.47
CA LYS A 75 12.92 20.56 -16.45
C LYS A 75 14.34 20.05 -16.74
N PHE A 76 14.52 18.73 -16.77
CA PHE A 76 15.79 18.08 -17.06
C PHE A 76 15.91 17.73 -18.55
N ALA A 77 17.12 17.76 -19.11
CA ALA A 77 17.40 17.45 -20.52
C ALA A 77 16.45 18.12 -21.54
N GLY A 78 16.09 19.39 -21.29
CA GLY A 78 15.15 20.15 -22.13
C GLY A 78 13.72 19.60 -22.16
N GLY A 79 13.33 18.82 -21.15
CA GLY A 79 12.00 18.24 -20.99
C GLY A 79 11.76 16.94 -21.75
N LYS A 80 12.80 16.38 -22.41
CA LYS A 80 12.70 15.08 -23.08
C LYS A 80 12.63 13.94 -22.06
N ARG A 81 11.75 12.98 -22.29
CA ARG A 81 11.59 11.77 -21.46
C ARG A 81 12.36 10.56 -21.96
N GLU A 82 12.74 10.59 -23.23
CA GLU A 82 13.49 9.55 -23.89
C GLU A 82 14.52 10.21 -24.82
N LEU A 83 15.78 9.77 -24.72
CA LEU A 83 16.88 10.20 -25.58
C LEU A 83 17.65 8.97 -26.06
N ILE A 84 18.24 9.06 -27.24
CA ILE A 84 19.19 8.06 -27.73
C ILE A 84 20.56 8.76 -27.81
N ALA A 85 21.53 8.26 -27.06
CA ALA A 85 22.90 8.74 -27.13
C ALA A 85 23.54 8.36 -28.50
N PRO A 86 24.58 9.08 -28.97
CA PRO A 86 25.25 8.76 -30.24
C PRO A 86 25.74 7.31 -30.36
N ASN A 87 26.20 6.72 -29.25
CA ASN A 87 26.55 5.30 -29.19
C ASN A 87 25.37 4.30 -29.24
N GLY A 88 24.13 4.79 -29.29
CA GLY A 88 22.90 4.00 -29.34
C GLY A 88 22.28 3.67 -27.97
N THR A 89 22.88 4.13 -26.86
CA THR A 89 22.34 3.90 -25.51
C THR A 89 21.01 4.65 -25.35
N LEU A 90 19.96 3.95 -24.92
CA LEU A 90 18.67 4.55 -24.58
C LEU A 90 18.77 5.21 -23.19
N VAL A 91 18.35 6.46 -23.08
CA VAL A 91 18.26 7.17 -21.80
C VAL A 91 16.80 7.53 -21.55
N GLU A 92 16.22 6.90 -20.53
CA GLU A 92 14.87 7.19 -20.03
C GLU A 92 14.96 8.14 -18.85
N ILE A 93 14.13 9.18 -18.84
CA ILE A 93 14.06 10.17 -17.76
C ILE A 93 12.67 10.12 -17.13
N ASP A 94 12.60 9.82 -15.85
CA ASP A 94 11.35 9.65 -15.14
C ASP A 94 11.37 10.23 -13.72
N TYR A 95 10.24 10.18 -13.03
CA TYR A 95 10.10 10.64 -11.67
C TYR A 95 10.85 9.73 -10.69
N ILE A 96 11.67 10.31 -9.80
CA ILE A 96 12.33 9.60 -8.68
C ILE A 96 11.33 9.09 -7.65
N ASN A 97 10.27 9.85 -7.43
CA ASN A 97 9.11 9.46 -6.67
C ASN A 97 7.90 9.65 -7.59
N PRO A 98 7.42 8.59 -8.28
CA PRO A 98 6.27 8.72 -9.15
C PRO A 98 5.07 9.20 -8.33
N PRO A 99 4.26 10.13 -8.87
CA PRO A 99 3.07 10.58 -8.16
C PRO A 99 2.13 9.39 -7.93
N MET A 100 1.51 9.36 -6.76
CA MET A 100 0.46 8.39 -6.46
C MET A 100 -0.70 8.60 -7.44
N PHE A 101 -1.05 7.54 -8.17
CA PHE A 101 -2.22 7.54 -9.05
C PHE A 101 -3.37 6.83 -8.36
N ILE A 102 -4.47 7.55 -8.15
CA ILE A 102 -5.71 6.98 -7.63
C ILE A 102 -6.67 6.80 -8.81
N PRO A 103 -6.95 5.56 -9.24
CA PRO A 103 -7.93 5.33 -10.30
C PRO A 103 -9.34 5.64 -9.81
N GLU A 104 -10.22 5.98 -10.75
CA GLU A 104 -11.66 6.12 -10.48
C GLU A 104 -12.24 4.78 -10.01
N THR A 105 -13.08 4.80 -8.97
CA THR A 105 -13.67 3.59 -8.40
C THR A 105 -14.72 3.00 -9.34
N GLU A 106 -14.52 1.75 -9.75
CA GLU A 106 -15.55 0.98 -10.46
C GLU A 106 -16.56 0.39 -9.46
N HIS A 107 -17.70 1.06 -9.26
CA HIS A 107 -18.74 0.62 -8.34
C HIS A 107 -19.32 -0.75 -8.73
N ALA A 108 -19.19 -1.73 -7.84
CA ALA A 108 -19.68 -3.08 -8.07
C ALA A 108 -20.23 -3.72 -6.78
N PHE A 109 -21.29 -4.52 -6.93
CA PHE A 109 -21.72 -5.46 -5.89
C PHE A 109 -20.85 -6.71 -5.98
N VAL A 110 -19.95 -6.88 -5.00
CA VAL A 110 -18.99 -7.99 -4.96
C VAL A 110 -19.27 -8.81 -3.71
N VAL A 111 -19.35 -10.13 -3.87
CA VAL A 111 -19.41 -11.06 -2.75
C VAL A 111 -18.26 -12.04 -2.88
N ARG A 112 -17.47 -12.15 -1.83
CA ARG A 112 -16.31 -13.02 -1.75
C ARG A 112 -16.53 -14.05 -0.64
N ARG A 113 -16.97 -15.24 -1.03
CA ARG A 113 -17.06 -16.40 -0.15
C ARG A 113 -15.73 -17.13 -0.07
N LEU A 114 -15.28 -17.42 1.14
CA LEU A 114 -14.03 -18.13 1.42
C LEU A 114 -14.24 -19.64 1.60
N GLN A 115 -15.48 -20.11 1.85
CA GLN A 115 -15.80 -21.54 1.77
C GLN A 115 -15.54 -22.13 0.37
N ASP A 116 -15.49 -21.30 -0.67
CA ASP A 116 -15.28 -21.72 -2.06
C ASP A 116 -13.82 -22.09 -2.40
N LYS A 117 -12.97 -22.36 -1.38
CA LYS A 117 -11.58 -22.83 -1.52
C LYS A 117 -10.68 -21.92 -2.35
N ALA A 118 -10.87 -20.60 -2.27
CA ALA A 118 -9.91 -19.67 -2.85
C ALA A 118 -8.50 -19.98 -2.29
N PRO A 119 -7.53 -20.38 -3.13
CA PRO A 119 -6.24 -20.83 -2.65
C PRO A 119 -5.50 -19.65 -2.02
N TRP A 120 -4.85 -19.91 -0.89
CA TRP A 120 -3.85 -19.01 -0.35
C TRP A 120 -2.72 -18.84 -1.36
N ILE A 121 -2.37 -17.60 -1.67
CA ILE A 121 -1.19 -17.29 -2.47
C ILE A 121 -0.02 -17.09 -1.51
N ILE A 122 1.09 -17.80 -1.73
CA ILE A 122 2.32 -17.57 -0.97
C ILE A 122 2.91 -16.23 -1.45
N GLY A 123 3.00 -15.27 -0.54
CA GLY A 123 3.65 -13.99 -0.77
C GLY A 123 5.05 -13.93 -0.18
N ARG A 124 5.45 -12.74 0.29
CA ARG A 124 6.80 -12.51 0.86
C ARG A 124 6.90 -13.06 2.29
N ALA A 125 8.11 -13.38 2.73
CA ALA A 125 8.42 -13.76 4.11
C ALA A 125 7.53 -14.87 4.71
N GLY A 126 7.08 -15.83 3.90
CA GLY A 126 6.22 -16.94 4.35
C GLY A 126 4.75 -16.56 4.60
N MET A 127 4.37 -15.30 4.37
CA MET A 127 3.00 -14.82 4.51
C MET A 127 2.11 -15.39 3.40
N ARG A 128 0.88 -15.73 3.76
CA ARG A 128 -0.15 -16.22 2.85
C ARG A 128 -1.21 -15.14 2.66
N TYR A 129 -1.60 -14.87 1.41
CA TYR A 129 -2.55 -13.83 1.06
C TYR A 129 -3.81 -14.42 0.42
N ARG A 130 -4.95 -13.80 0.71
CA ARG A 130 -6.22 -13.98 -0.01
C ARG A 130 -6.77 -12.60 -0.37
N ASP A 131 -7.04 -12.40 -1.65
CA ASP A 131 -7.69 -11.19 -2.15
C ASP A 131 -9.21 -11.25 -1.84
N LEU A 132 -9.68 -10.23 -1.13
CA LEU A 132 -11.08 -10.07 -0.70
C LEU A 132 -11.91 -9.28 -1.72
N ILE A 133 -11.26 -8.55 -2.65
CA ILE A 133 -11.91 -7.80 -3.73
C ILE A 133 -11.11 -8.04 -5.03
N PRO A 134 -11.27 -9.19 -5.71
CA PRO A 134 -10.45 -9.53 -6.88
C PRO A 134 -10.49 -8.51 -8.02
N SER A 135 -11.60 -7.80 -8.22
CA SER A 135 -11.71 -6.72 -9.20
C SER A 135 -10.98 -5.44 -8.79
N ARG A 136 -10.65 -5.30 -7.50
CA ARG A 136 -10.03 -4.12 -6.88
C ARG A 136 -10.79 -2.81 -7.13
N LEU A 137 -12.05 -2.91 -7.54
CA LEU A 137 -12.91 -1.82 -7.99
C LEU A 137 -12.20 -0.91 -9.03
N GLY A 138 -11.63 -1.51 -10.07
CA GLY A 138 -10.87 -0.75 -11.08
C GLY A 138 -9.46 -0.35 -10.62
N GLY A 139 -8.98 -0.90 -9.50
CA GLY A 139 -7.68 -0.62 -8.91
C GLY A 139 -7.71 0.43 -7.79
N SER A 140 -8.89 0.94 -7.41
CA SER A 140 -9.00 1.97 -6.37
C SER A 140 -8.74 1.43 -4.96
N ILE A 141 -8.91 0.12 -4.73
CA ILE A 141 -8.71 -0.50 -3.42
C ILE A 141 -8.18 -1.92 -3.51
N ILE A 142 -7.31 -2.29 -2.58
CA ILE A 142 -7.01 -3.69 -2.26
C ILE A 142 -7.48 -3.99 -0.84
N ALA A 143 -8.10 -5.16 -0.66
CA ALA A 143 -8.39 -5.72 0.65
C ALA A 143 -7.81 -7.14 0.69
N SER A 144 -6.88 -7.36 1.61
CA SER A 144 -6.12 -8.59 1.74
C SER A 144 -6.42 -9.24 3.08
N HIS A 145 -6.71 -10.54 3.06
CA HIS A 145 -6.64 -11.38 4.24
C HIS A 145 -5.27 -12.07 4.24
N ILE A 146 -4.44 -11.71 5.22
CA ILE A 146 -3.07 -12.19 5.41
C ILE A 146 -3.02 -13.19 6.55
N ARG A 147 -2.25 -14.27 6.39
CA ARG A 147 -1.99 -15.26 7.43
C ARG A 147 -0.51 -15.60 7.52
N ILE A 148 0.03 -15.72 8.74
CA ILE A 148 1.39 -16.21 9.00
C ILE A 148 1.28 -17.51 9.79
N PRO A 149 1.46 -18.69 9.15
CA PRO A 149 1.25 -19.97 9.81
C PRO A 149 2.19 -20.19 10.99
N ASP A 150 3.50 -20.04 10.77
CA ASP A 150 4.51 -20.47 11.75
C ASP A 150 4.76 -19.42 12.86
N GLY A 151 4.34 -18.17 12.65
CA GLY A 151 4.64 -17.05 13.55
C GLY A 151 6.15 -16.78 13.72
N GLY A 152 6.52 -16.20 14.85
CA GLY A 152 7.91 -15.90 15.21
C GLY A 152 8.41 -14.56 14.66
N PRO A 153 9.74 -14.33 14.66
CA PRO A 153 10.34 -13.11 14.11
C PRO A 153 10.02 -12.95 12.63
N VAL A 154 9.59 -11.75 12.24
CA VAL A 154 9.32 -11.42 10.84
C VAL A 154 10.56 -10.77 10.25
N PRO A 155 11.13 -11.28 9.13
CA PRO A 155 12.32 -10.71 8.49
C PRO A 155 11.98 -9.44 7.70
N ASP A 156 11.37 -8.48 8.37
CA ASP A 156 10.99 -7.19 7.83
C ASP A 156 12.09 -6.16 8.08
N VAL A 157 12.08 -5.08 7.29
CA VAL A 157 13.01 -3.95 7.39
C VAL A 157 12.20 -2.65 7.48
N VAL A 158 12.83 -1.56 7.92
CA VAL A 158 12.12 -0.27 7.99
C VAL A 158 11.70 0.15 6.58
N HIS A 159 10.41 0.36 6.40
CA HIS A 159 9.83 0.77 5.12
C HIS A 159 8.61 1.64 5.32
N TYR A 160 8.11 2.19 4.22
CA TYR A 160 6.87 2.97 4.18
C TYR A 160 6.16 2.78 2.85
N HIS A 161 4.88 3.16 2.79
CA HIS A 161 4.06 3.06 1.60
C HIS A 161 3.62 4.44 1.11
N THR A 162 3.68 4.65 -0.21
CA THR A 162 3.07 5.81 -0.88
C THR A 162 1.62 5.46 -1.20
N VAL A 163 0.75 5.68 -0.23
CA VAL A 163 -0.70 5.34 -0.23
C VAL A 163 -1.52 6.54 0.22
N GLY A 164 -2.78 6.59 -0.19
CA GLY A 164 -3.78 7.54 0.32
C GLY A 164 -4.42 7.08 1.62
N PHE A 165 -4.52 5.77 1.85
CA PHE A 165 -5.01 5.19 3.09
C PHE A 165 -4.50 3.76 3.25
N GLN A 166 -4.15 3.36 4.47
CA GLN A 166 -3.84 1.97 4.80
C GLN A 166 -4.28 1.61 6.21
N LEU A 167 -4.97 0.48 6.34
CA LEU A 167 -5.48 -0.09 7.57
C LEU A 167 -4.83 -1.45 7.81
N ILE A 168 -4.42 -1.69 9.05
CA ILE A 168 -4.08 -3.02 9.56
C ILE A 168 -5.07 -3.37 10.67
N PHE A 169 -5.88 -4.39 10.45
CA PHE A 169 -6.80 -4.93 11.44
C PHE A 169 -6.36 -6.35 11.83
N CYS A 170 -6.02 -6.56 13.10
CA CYS A 170 -5.65 -7.88 13.59
C CYS A 170 -6.92 -8.70 13.78
N TYR A 171 -7.16 -9.71 12.93
CA TYR A 171 -8.35 -10.54 12.99
C TYR A 171 -8.21 -11.63 14.07
N ARG A 172 -7.10 -12.36 14.05
CA ARG A 172 -6.79 -13.41 15.03
C ARG A 172 -5.32 -13.42 15.38
N GLY A 173 -4.98 -13.87 16.59
CA GLY A 173 -3.60 -13.91 17.06
C GLY A 173 -3.11 -12.54 17.54
N TRP A 174 -1.81 -12.29 17.40
CA TRP A 174 -1.18 -11.01 17.73
C TRP A 174 0.07 -10.72 16.88
N VAL A 175 0.39 -9.44 16.71
CA VAL A 175 1.61 -8.96 16.03
C VAL A 175 2.24 -7.80 16.78
N ASP A 176 3.58 -7.84 16.92
CA ASP A 176 4.39 -6.74 17.41
C ASP A 176 4.92 -5.92 16.23
N ILE A 177 4.68 -4.61 16.26
CA ILE A 177 5.03 -3.68 15.20
C ILE A 177 5.63 -2.42 15.83
N VAL A 178 6.57 -1.78 15.16
CA VAL A 178 7.12 -0.49 15.56
C VAL A 178 6.88 0.54 14.48
N TYR A 179 6.55 1.77 14.90
CA TYR A 179 6.24 2.89 14.00
C TYR A 179 7.06 4.12 14.35
N GLU A 180 7.34 4.90 13.32
CA GLU A 180 7.93 6.22 13.43
C GLU A 180 7.14 7.12 14.37
N ASP A 181 7.86 7.72 15.30
CA ASP A 181 7.36 8.67 16.28
C ASP A 181 6.30 8.11 17.24
N GLN A 182 6.18 6.78 17.36
CA GLN A 182 5.24 6.12 18.31
C GLN A 182 5.93 5.50 19.52
N GLY A 183 7.24 5.71 19.70
CA GLY A 183 8.01 5.17 20.81
C GLY A 183 8.25 3.65 20.68
N ASP A 184 8.10 2.95 21.80
CA ASP A 184 8.36 1.51 21.90
C ASP A 184 7.42 0.68 21.00
N PRO A 185 7.82 -0.54 20.61
CA PRO A 185 6.96 -1.44 19.86
C PRO A 185 5.59 -1.66 20.52
N LEU A 186 4.56 -1.71 19.69
CA LEU A 186 3.18 -1.97 20.10
C LEU A 186 2.76 -3.37 19.67
N ARG A 187 1.90 -4.00 20.48
CA ARG A 187 1.24 -5.27 20.16
C ARG A 187 -0.20 -5.03 19.75
N LEU A 188 -0.57 -5.48 18.55
CA LEU A 188 -1.97 -5.63 18.14
C LEU A 188 -2.46 -7.03 18.49
N GLN A 189 -3.62 -7.14 19.13
CA GLN A 189 -4.30 -8.41 19.39
C GLN A 189 -5.58 -8.53 18.55
N GLY A 190 -6.17 -9.73 18.48
CA GLY A 190 -7.42 -9.97 17.77
C GLY A 190 -8.52 -8.94 18.12
N GLY A 191 -8.97 -8.21 17.10
CA GLY A 191 -9.96 -7.14 17.19
C GLY A 191 -9.39 -5.73 17.36
N ASP A 192 -8.08 -5.57 17.54
CA ASP A 192 -7.38 -4.29 17.50
C ASP A 192 -7.08 -3.88 16.06
N CYS A 193 -6.95 -2.59 15.82
CA CYS A 193 -6.52 -2.08 14.53
C CYS A 193 -5.73 -0.78 14.63
N LEU A 194 -5.00 -0.48 13.57
CA LEU A 194 -4.34 0.81 13.42
C LEU A 194 -4.41 1.27 11.97
N ILE A 195 -4.16 2.56 11.75
CA ILE A 195 -3.82 3.04 10.42
C ILE A 195 -2.33 3.23 10.27
N GLN A 196 -1.84 2.94 9.08
CA GLN A 196 -0.52 3.32 8.63
C GLN A 196 -0.70 4.55 7.73
N PRO A 197 -0.67 5.77 8.29
CA PRO A 197 -0.88 6.95 7.46
C PRO A 197 0.23 7.10 6.40
N PRO A 198 0.00 7.89 5.34
CA PRO A 198 0.90 7.95 4.19
C PRO A 198 2.36 8.18 4.58
N GLU A 199 3.24 7.31 4.10
CA GLU A 199 4.70 7.39 4.30
C GLU A 199 5.20 7.28 5.76
N ILE A 200 4.39 6.80 6.71
CA ILE A 200 4.89 6.47 8.05
C ILE A 200 5.89 5.32 7.98
N ARG A 201 7.10 5.50 8.54
CA ARG A 201 8.07 4.40 8.61
C ARG A 201 7.62 3.39 9.64
N HIS A 202 7.71 2.12 9.31
CA HIS A 202 7.34 1.04 10.21
C HIS A 202 8.08 -0.25 9.90
N ARG A 203 7.98 -1.19 10.84
CA ARG A 203 8.55 -2.53 10.73
C ARG A 203 7.78 -3.51 11.60
N VAL A 204 7.42 -4.67 11.05
CA VAL A 204 6.88 -5.80 11.80
C VAL A 204 8.04 -6.55 12.47
N LEU A 205 7.93 -6.82 13.77
CA LEU A 205 9.00 -7.44 14.55
C LEU A 205 8.79 -8.94 14.70
N CYS A 206 7.62 -9.34 15.21
CA CYS A 206 7.25 -10.73 15.37
C CYS A 206 5.73 -10.89 15.40
N ALA A 207 5.26 -12.11 15.14
CA ALA A 207 3.85 -12.44 15.16
C ALA A 207 3.59 -13.78 15.85
N SER A 208 2.36 -13.98 16.30
CA SER A 208 1.90 -15.28 16.78
C SER A 208 1.81 -16.31 15.65
N GLU A 209 1.91 -17.58 16.02
CA GLU A 209 1.49 -18.68 15.16
C GLU A 209 0.03 -18.47 14.73
N GLU A 210 -0.28 -18.78 13.47
CA GLU A 210 -1.60 -18.65 12.86
C GLU A 210 -2.29 -17.28 13.00
N ILE A 211 -1.51 -16.20 13.09
CA ILE A 211 -2.08 -14.85 13.04
C ILE A 211 -2.84 -14.66 11.72
N GLU A 212 -4.00 -13.99 11.79
CA GLU A 212 -4.78 -13.54 10.64
C GLU A 212 -4.95 -12.01 10.73
N VAL A 213 -4.69 -11.31 9.62
CA VAL A 213 -4.77 -9.84 9.51
C VAL A 213 -5.61 -9.47 8.30
N ILE A 214 -6.48 -8.47 8.44
CA ILE A 214 -7.13 -7.80 7.32
C ILE A 214 -6.37 -6.50 7.05
N GLU A 215 -5.81 -6.39 5.86
CA GLU A 215 -5.15 -5.20 5.37
C GLU A 215 -6.00 -4.55 4.28
N ILE A 216 -6.19 -3.24 4.36
CA ILE A 216 -6.80 -2.45 3.29
C ILE A 216 -5.81 -1.38 2.86
N GLY A 217 -5.64 -1.22 1.54
CA GLY A 217 -4.79 -0.20 0.95
C GLY A 217 -5.49 0.53 -0.20
N VAL A 218 -5.29 1.84 -0.27
CA VAL A 218 -5.84 2.72 -1.32
C VAL A 218 -4.71 3.60 -1.83
N PRO A 219 -4.35 3.55 -3.13
CA PRO A 219 -4.89 2.67 -4.17
C PRO A 219 -4.42 1.21 -4.03
N ALA A 220 -5.00 0.31 -4.85
CA ALA A 220 -4.70 -1.11 -4.82
C ALA A 220 -3.25 -1.47 -5.17
N GLN A 221 -2.60 -0.64 -5.99
CA GLN A 221 -1.18 -0.72 -6.31
C GLN A 221 -0.48 0.51 -5.78
N HIS A 222 0.52 0.31 -4.93
CA HIS A 222 1.25 1.40 -4.29
C HIS A 222 2.72 1.04 -4.13
N VAL A 223 3.56 2.07 -4.08
CA VAL A 223 5.00 1.90 -3.91
C VAL A 223 5.29 1.59 -2.45
N THR A 224 6.16 0.60 -2.22
CA THR A 224 6.78 0.33 -0.92
C THR A 224 8.24 0.72 -1.01
N THR A 225 8.67 1.67 -0.19
CA THR A 225 10.05 2.16 -0.17
C THR A 225 10.76 1.67 1.07
N ILE A 226 11.91 1.03 0.88
CA ILE A 226 12.77 0.59 1.98
C ILE A 226 13.62 1.78 2.44
N ASP A 227 13.59 2.08 3.73
CA ASP A 227 14.37 3.15 4.34
C ASP A 227 15.59 2.56 5.06
N HIS A 228 16.74 2.59 4.40
CA HIS A 228 17.99 2.09 4.96
C HIS A 228 18.63 3.01 6.00
N LYS A 229 18.08 4.22 6.22
CA LYS A 229 18.66 5.24 7.11
C LYS A 229 17.90 5.35 8.42
N MET A 230 16.57 5.22 8.38
CA MET A 230 15.73 5.31 9.57
C MET A 230 15.97 4.13 10.52
N GLU A 231 16.19 4.43 11.80
CA GLU A 231 16.23 3.45 12.88
C GLU A 231 14.94 3.53 13.70
N LEU A 232 14.35 2.38 14.03
CA LEU A 232 13.16 2.24 14.88
C LEU A 232 13.45 1.24 16.02
N PRO A 233 12.89 1.44 17.23
CA PRO A 233 12.04 2.57 17.64
C PRO A 233 12.81 3.89 17.70
N ASN A 234 12.09 5.01 17.55
CA ASN A 234 12.64 6.35 17.70
C ASN A 234 11.79 7.17 18.70
N GLY A 235 11.75 8.50 18.57
CA GLY A 235 11.06 9.38 19.50
C GLY A 235 9.54 9.12 19.63
N LEU A 236 8.89 9.92 20.46
CA LEU A 236 7.43 9.88 20.64
C LEU A 236 6.83 11.24 20.26
N ASN A 237 6.10 11.27 19.15
CA ASN A 237 5.30 12.41 18.71
C ASN A 237 3.93 11.92 18.14
N PRO A 238 2.98 11.53 19.00
CA PRO A 238 1.68 11.00 18.60
C PRO A 238 0.81 12.03 17.85
N GLY A 239 1.15 13.31 17.94
CA GLY A 239 0.43 14.39 17.28
C GLY A 239 0.86 14.63 15.83
N LYS A 240 1.95 13.99 15.35
CA LYS A 240 2.46 14.15 14.00
C LYS A 240 1.40 13.79 12.97
N GLU A 241 1.26 14.66 11.97
CA GLU A 241 0.41 14.41 10.81
C GLU A 241 1.27 14.02 9.61
N TYR A 242 0.74 13.07 8.84
CA TYR A 242 1.33 12.47 7.66
C TYR A 242 0.34 12.72 6.53
N GLN A 243 0.63 13.72 5.69
CA GLN A 243 -0.27 14.16 4.61
C GLN A 243 -1.73 14.39 5.08
N GLY A 244 -1.89 14.99 6.27
CA GLY A 244 -3.19 15.32 6.86
C GLY A 244 -3.82 14.24 7.75
N GLN A 245 -3.21 13.05 7.84
CA GLN A 245 -3.69 11.93 8.68
C GLN A 245 -2.78 11.71 9.89
N LYS A 246 -3.34 11.24 11.00
CA LYS A 246 -2.58 10.86 12.21
C LYS A 246 -2.47 9.36 12.33
N PHE A 247 -1.44 8.88 13.01
CA PHE A 247 -1.44 7.50 13.47
C PHE A 247 -2.61 7.29 14.46
N VAL A 248 -3.42 6.25 14.24
CA VAL A 248 -4.52 5.86 15.14
C VAL A 248 -4.31 4.42 15.52
N HIS A 249 -4.37 4.12 16.81
CA HIS A 249 -4.33 2.76 17.34
C HIS A 249 -5.58 2.53 18.20
N HIS A 250 -6.48 1.69 17.68
CA HIS A 250 -7.69 1.26 18.36
C HIS A 250 -7.46 -0.08 19.09
N VAL A 251 -7.81 -0.11 20.37
CA VAL A 251 -7.70 -1.30 21.22
C VAL A 251 -9.10 -1.79 21.59
N LYS A 252 -9.46 -3.02 21.20
CA LYS A 252 -10.79 -3.62 21.42
C LYS A 252 -11.23 -3.54 22.87
N GLY A 253 -10.34 -3.87 23.80
CA GLY A 253 -10.63 -3.88 25.24
C GLY A 253 -10.96 -2.50 25.85
N LYS A 254 -10.72 -1.41 25.11
CA LYS A 254 -11.03 -0.03 25.53
C LYS A 254 -12.20 0.59 24.74
N ALA A 255 -12.81 -0.17 23.85
CA ALA A 255 -13.85 0.32 22.96
C ALA A 255 -15.18 0.51 23.71
N THR A 256 -15.90 1.57 23.33
CA THR A 256 -17.29 1.77 23.74
C THR A 256 -18.21 1.33 22.61
N TRP A 257 -19.24 0.56 22.95
CA TRP A 257 -20.28 0.16 22.01
C TRP A 257 -21.44 1.16 22.06
N THR A 258 -21.88 1.62 20.90
CA THR A 258 -22.99 2.57 20.74
C THR A 258 -24.02 2.00 19.76
N PRO A 259 -25.25 2.54 19.72
CA PRO A 259 -26.19 2.21 18.64
C PRO A 259 -25.56 2.43 17.26
N PHE A 260 -25.78 1.51 16.33
CA PHE A 260 -25.34 1.64 14.95
C PHE A 260 -26.40 2.34 14.10
N ARG A 261 -26.00 2.87 12.94
CA ARG A 261 -26.92 3.54 12.01
C ARG A 261 -27.97 2.59 11.40
N LEU A 262 -27.68 1.29 11.32
CA LEU A 262 -28.65 0.28 10.94
C LEU A 262 -29.37 -0.27 12.18
N PRO A 263 -30.71 -0.31 12.21
CA PRO A 263 -31.47 -0.95 13.26
C PRO A 263 -31.06 -2.40 13.50
N GLY A 264 -31.05 -2.81 14.78
CA GLY A 264 -30.68 -4.15 15.20
C GLY A 264 -29.18 -4.39 15.32
N PHE A 265 -28.37 -3.33 15.24
CA PHE A 265 -26.92 -3.41 15.42
C PHE A 265 -26.43 -2.37 16.44
N THR A 266 -25.38 -2.73 17.17
CA THR A 266 -24.50 -1.79 17.85
C THR A 266 -23.17 -1.76 17.11
N CYS A 267 -22.35 -0.74 17.35
CA CYS A 267 -21.02 -0.67 16.79
C CYS A 267 -20.01 -0.12 17.78
N ARG A 268 -18.75 -0.45 17.57
CA ARG A 268 -17.62 0.28 18.13
C ARG A 268 -16.93 1.08 17.04
N ASP A 269 -16.77 2.36 17.28
CA ASP A 269 -15.98 3.26 16.43
C ASP A 269 -14.48 3.12 16.77
N THR A 270 -13.64 3.15 15.74
CA THR A 270 -12.19 2.99 15.91
C THR A 270 -11.45 4.31 16.11
N GLY A 271 -12.11 5.45 15.89
CA GLY A 271 -11.50 6.79 15.84
C GLY A 271 -10.81 7.11 14.51
N ILE A 272 -10.82 6.19 13.55
CA ILE A 272 -10.09 6.33 12.28
C ILE A 272 -10.66 7.46 11.41
N ASN A 273 -11.98 7.67 11.39
CA ASN A 273 -12.55 8.82 10.67
C ASN A 273 -11.98 10.15 11.20
N ALA A 274 -11.99 10.35 12.51
CA ALA A 274 -11.43 11.55 13.12
C ALA A 274 -9.92 11.68 12.89
N GLY A 275 -9.15 10.60 13.01
CA GLY A 275 -7.70 10.60 12.82
C GLY A 275 -7.26 10.82 11.36
N THR A 276 -8.12 10.44 10.41
CA THR A 276 -7.86 10.63 8.97
C THR A 276 -8.58 11.84 8.37
N LYS A 277 -9.31 12.61 9.19
CA LYS A 277 -10.11 13.77 8.76
C LYS A 277 -11.11 13.41 7.64
N GLY A 278 -11.78 12.27 7.78
CA GLY A 278 -12.82 11.83 6.86
C GLY A 278 -12.35 11.09 5.62
N VAL A 279 -11.05 10.79 5.47
CA VAL A 279 -10.57 9.94 4.35
C VAL A 279 -11.21 8.56 4.39
N ALA A 280 -11.29 7.95 5.57
CA ALA A 280 -11.93 6.65 5.74
C ALA A 280 -12.58 6.50 7.12
N SER A 281 -13.61 5.67 7.22
CA SER A 281 -14.19 5.24 8.49
C SER A 281 -14.02 3.73 8.64
N VAL A 282 -13.73 3.30 9.87
CA VAL A 282 -13.60 1.88 10.21
C VAL A 282 -14.40 1.65 11.47
N GLN A 283 -15.39 0.76 11.39
CA GLN A 283 -16.26 0.43 12.51
C GLN A 283 -16.43 -1.09 12.58
N VAL A 284 -16.62 -1.62 13.78
CA VAL A 284 -17.04 -3.02 13.94
C VAL A 284 -18.47 -3.03 14.45
N ALA A 285 -19.39 -3.55 13.65
CA ALA A 285 -20.80 -3.68 13.98
C ALA A 285 -21.09 -5.08 14.54
N GLN A 286 -21.91 -5.15 15.57
CA GLN A 286 -22.38 -6.40 16.18
C GLN A 286 -23.91 -6.44 16.11
N TYR A 287 -24.46 -7.59 15.72
CA TYR A 287 -25.91 -7.78 15.77
C TYR A 287 -26.38 -7.80 17.22
N SER A 288 -27.38 -6.98 17.53
CA SER A 288 -27.93 -6.82 18.88
C SER A 288 -29.39 -7.29 18.99
N GLY A 289 -29.90 -7.97 17.95
CA GLY A 289 -31.26 -8.49 17.89
C GLY A 289 -32.26 -7.54 17.24
N GLY A 290 -33.45 -8.07 16.92
CA GLY A 290 -34.55 -7.31 16.33
C GLY A 290 -34.59 -7.32 14.80
N CYS A 291 -35.54 -6.58 14.23
CA CYS A 291 -35.78 -6.56 12.80
C CYS A 291 -34.71 -5.75 12.06
N THR A 292 -34.15 -6.35 11.02
CA THR A 292 -33.29 -5.65 10.08
C THR A 292 -34.12 -5.04 8.95
N VAL A 293 -33.55 -4.04 8.29
CA VAL A 293 -34.25 -3.18 7.33
C VAL A 293 -33.49 -3.09 6.02
N TRP A 294 -34.22 -2.82 4.94
CA TRP A 294 -33.59 -2.42 3.70
C TRP A 294 -32.95 -1.05 3.85
N SER A 295 -31.78 -0.85 3.26
CA SER A 295 -31.09 0.43 3.28
C SER A 295 -30.27 0.65 2.00
N THR A 296 -29.94 1.91 1.73
CA THR A 296 -28.95 2.31 0.72
C THR A 296 -27.85 3.13 1.39
N ASN A 297 -26.65 3.13 0.83
CA ASN A 297 -25.57 4.06 1.21
C ASN A 297 -25.08 4.84 -0.03
N ASP A 298 -24.34 5.92 0.16
CA ASP A 298 -23.72 6.70 -0.94
C ASP A 298 -22.19 6.76 -0.87
N ALA A 299 -21.56 5.86 -0.11
CA ALA A 299 -20.10 5.77 -0.04
C ALA A 299 -19.52 5.34 -1.40
N ASP A 300 -18.37 5.91 -1.76
CA ASP A 300 -17.66 5.53 -2.99
C ASP A 300 -17.14 4.09 -2.90
N ILE A 301 -16.61 3.73 -1.74
CA ILE A 301 -16.21 2.37 -1.37
C ILE A 301 -16.88 2.02 -0.06
N HIS A 302 -17.66 0.94 -0.05
CA HIS A 302 -18.22 0.34 1.16
C HIS A 302 -17.85 -1.14 1.21
N PHE A 303 -16.82 -1.46 2.01
CA PHE A 303 -16.30 -2.81 2.17
C PHE A 303 -16.71 -3.38 3.53
N THR A 304 -17.14 -4.63 3.56
CA THR A 304 -17.47 -5.34 4.81
C THR A 304 -16.85 -6.72 4.83
N PHE A 305 -16.27 -7.10 5.97
CA PHE A 305 -15.74 -8.43 6.26
C PHE A 305 -16.49 -9.05 7.44
N VAL A 306 -16.96 -10.29 7.27
CA VAL A 306 -17.64 -11.04 8.33
C VAL A 306 -16.58 -11.60 9.28
N MET A 307 -16.49 -11.05 10.49
CA MET A 307 -15.51 -11.47 11.48
C MET A 307 -15.95 -12.73 12.21
N GLU A 308 -17.20 -12.76 12.65
CA GLU A 308 -17.79 -13.85 13.42
C GLU A 308 -19.25 -14.06 13.01
N GLY A 309 -19.77 -15.26 13.24
CA GLY A 309 -21.17 -15.58 12.98
C GLY A 309 -21.52 -15.71 11.49
N GLU A 310 -22.81 -15.52 11.20
CA GLU A 310 -23.40 -15.70 9.88
C GLU A 310 -24.44 -14.62 9.57
N VAL A 311 -24.55 -14.26 8.29
CA VAL A 311 -25.54 -13.30 7.79
C VAL A 311 -25.97 -13.64 6.38
N THR A 312 -27.24 -13.42 6.06
CA THR A 312 -27.72 -13.44 4.68
C THR A 312 -27.68 -12.01 4.14
N LEU A 313 -26.83 -11.74 3.15
CA LEU A 313 -26.80 -10.47 2.42
C LEU A 313 -27.80 -10.52 1.27
N GLU A 314 -28.83 -9.69 1.34
CA GLU A 314 -29.78 -9.48 0.27
C GLU A 314 -29.47 -8.18 -0.47
N GLY A 315 -29.54 -8.21 -1.79
CA GLY A 315 -29.33 -7.03 -2.65
C GLY A 315 -30.44 -6.94 -3.71
N GLU A 316 -30.86 -5.71 -4.04
CA GLU A 316 -31.88 -5.47 -5.06
C GLU A 316 -31.53 -6.14 -6.39
N GLY A 317 -32.44 -6.97 -6.89
CA GLY A 317 -32.25 -7.70 -8.15
C GLY A 317 -31.17 -8.80 -8.10
N ARG A 318 -30.67 -9.18 -6.91
CA ARG A 318 -29.69 -10.24 -6.71
C ARG A 318 -30.29 -11.41 -5.93
N ALA A 319 -29.74 -12.60 -6.13
CA ALA A 319 -30.02 -13.73 -5.25
C ALA A 319 -29.42 -13.45 -3.85
N PRO A 320 -30.08 -13.85 -2.76
CA PRO A 320 -29.52 -13.73 -1.42
C PRO A 320 -28.22 -14.52 -1.25
N HIS A 321 -27.26 -13.94 -0.54
CA HIS A 321 -25.99 -14.57 -0.26
C HIS A 321 -25.84 -14.87 1.23
N ARG A 322 -25.91 -16.15 1.64
CA ARG A 322 -25.44 -16.56 2.97
C ARG A 322 -23.92 -16.38 3.04
N LEU A 323 -23.46 -15.72 4.10
CA LEU A 323 -22.07 -15.40 4.39
C LEU A 323 -21.72 -15.87 5.80
N VAL A 324 -20.48 -16.29 5.99
CA VAL A 324 -19.93 -16.79 7.26
C VAL A 324 -18.62 -16.08 7.60
N ALA A 325 -18.11 -16.26 8.82
CA ALA A 325 -16.80 -15.75 9.23
C ALA A 325 -15.69 -16.02 8.19
N GLY A 326 -14.99 -14.95 7.82
CA GLY A 326 -14.01 -14.93 6.74
C GLY A 326 -14.54 -14.35 5.42
N ASP A 327 -15.83 -14.44 5.14
CA ASP A 327 -16.39 -13.90 3.90
C ASP A 327 -16.35 -12.37 3.88
N ALA A 328 -16.32 -11.78 2.69
CA ALA A 328 -16.32 -10.33 2.51
C ALA A 328 -17.27 -9.91 1.39
N PHE A 329 -17.68 -8.64 1.38
CA PHE A 329 -18.47 -8.07 0.31
C PHE A 329 -18.24 -6.57 0.15
N VAL A 330 -18.61 -6.05 -1.02
CA VAL A 330 -18.62 -4.62 -1.34
C VAL A 330 -20.01 -4.22 -1.79
N LEU A 331 -20.49 -3.09 -1.30
CA LEU A 331 -21.78 -2.51 -1.67
C LEU A 331 -21.57 -1.26 -2.54
N PRO A 332 -22.13 -1.19 -3.76
CA PRO A 332 -22.06 0.01 -4.57
C PRO A 332 -23.05 1.07 -4.05
N PRO A 333 -22.78 2.36 -4.27
CA PRO A 333 -23.66 3.44 -3.84
C PRO A 333 -25.05 3.32 -4.48
N GLY A 334 -26.08 3.69 -3.72
CA GLY A 334 -27.48 3.70 -4.13
C GLY A 334 -28.17 2.33 -4.20
N MET A 335 -27.43 1.21 -4.13
CA MET A 335 -28.02 -0.12 -4.20
C MET A 335 -28.73 -0.48 -2.88
N LYS A 336 -29.97 -0.96 -2.97
CA LYS A 336 -30.72 -1.40 -1.78
C LYS A 336 -30.20 -2.75 -1.31
N THR A 337 -29.89 -2.83 -0.03
CA THR A 337 -29.40 -4.04 0.62
C THR A 337 -30.04 -4.25 1.98
N ARG A 338 -30.04 -5.50 2.45
CA ARG A 338 -30.50 -5.87 3.78
C ARG A 338 -29.65 -7.02 4.32
N TYR A 339 -29.34 -6.96 5.61
CA TYR A 339 -28.76 -8.08 6.36
C TYR A 339 -29.91 -8.87 6.97
N SER A 340 -30.18 -10.09 6.52
CA SER A 340 -31.21 -10.98 7.09
C SER A 340 -30.58 -12.20 7.75
N ASP A 341 -31.37 -12.93 8.54
CA ASP A 341 -30.97 -14.19 9.19
C ASP A 341 -29.63 -14.12 9.95
N CYS A 342 -29.37 -12.98 10.62
CA CYS A 342 -28.17 -12.73 11.41
C CYS A 342 -28.09 -13.71 12.59
N SER A 343 -26.92 -14.31 12.82
CA SER A 343 -26.67 -15.04 14.05
C SER A 343 -26.43 -14.10 15.24
N ASP A 344 -26.71 -14.57 16.46
CA ASP A 344 -26.57 -13.77 17.69
C ASP A 344 -25.13 -13.28 17.95
N ASN A 345 -24.14 -13.98 17.41
CA ASN A 345 -22.72 -13.65 17.53
C ASN A 345 -22.13 -12.91 16.31
N LEU A 346 -22.96 -12.43 15.38
CA LEU A 346 -22.50 -11.76 14.17
C LEU A 346 -21.69 -10.49 14.51
N GLU A 347 -20.42 -10.46 14.10
CA GLU A 347 -19.55 -9.27 14.10
C GLU A 347 -19.09 -8.99 12.65
N LEU A 348 -19.20 -7.73 12.22
CA LEU A 348 -18.84 -7.23 10.89
C LEU A 348 -17.81 -6.12 11.01
N LEU A 349 -16.66 -6.26 10.34
CA LEU A 349 -15.74 -5.15 10.11
C LEU A 349 -16.20 -4.37 8.89
N GLU A 350 -16.55 -3.11 9.07
CA GLU A 350 -16.98 -2.21 7.99
C GLU A 350 -15.95 -1.11 7.77
N VAL A 351 -15.60 -0.89 6.50
CA VAL A 351 -14.71 0.17 6.05
C VAL A 351 -15.37 0.97 4.93
N SER A 352 -15.43 2.29 5.10
CA SER A 352 -15.96 3.20 4.09
C SER A 352 -14.92 4.23 3.64
N LEU A 353 -14.92 4.55 2.35
CA LEU A 353 -14.23 5.71 1.79
C LEU A 353 -15.23 6.48 0.89
N PRO A 354 -15.43 7.79 1.09
CA PRO A 354 -14.96 8.57 2.24
C PRO A 354 -15.50 8.04 3.58
N GLY A 355 -14.95 8.54 4.69
CA GLY A 355 -15.38 8.16 6.03
C GLY A 355 -16.76 8.67 6.41
N GLU A 356 -17.19 9.79 5.82
CA GLU A 356 -18.55 10.33 5.96
C GLU A 356 -19.39 9.96 4.75
N PHE A 357 -20.52 9.31 5.00
CA PHE A 357 -21.49 8.92 3.97
C PHE A 357 -22.89 8.83 4.58
N GLU A 358 -23.92 8.98 3.74
CA GLU A 358 -25.31 8.86 4.13
C GLU A 358 -25.77 7.40 4.05
N THR A 359 -26.52 6.93 5.06
CA THR A 359 -27.28 5.68 4.98
C THR A 359 -28.77 6.00 5.08
N LYS A 360 -29.55 5.59 4.08
CA LYS A 360 -31.00 5.77 4.05
C LYS A 360 -31.68 4.45 4.38
N VAL A 361 -32.33 4.39 5.53
CA VAL A 361 -33.20 3.26 5.89
C VAL A 361 -34.51 3.37 5.11
N LEU A 362 -34.87 2.30 4.41
CA LEU A 362 -36.10 2.19 3.64
C LEU A 362 -37.18 1.58 4.54
N LYS A 363 -38.28 2.31 4.69
CA LYS A 363 -39.44 1.91 5.50
C LYS A 363 -40.41 1.05 4.70
#